data_AF-W0J0Q3-F1
#
_entry.id   AF-W0J0Q3-F1
#
_cell.length_a   1.000
_cell.length_b   1.000
_cell.length_c   1.000
_cell.angle_alpha   90.00
_cell.angle_beta   90.00
_cell.angle_gamma   90.00
#
_symmetry.space_group_name_H-M   'P 1'
#
loop_
_entity.id
_entity.type
_entity.pdbx_description
1 polymer ?
#
loop_
_entity_poly.entity_id
_entity_poly.type
_entity_poly.pdbx_seq_one_letter_code
_entity_poly.pdbx_strand_id
1 'polypeptide(L)' 'MPMTVEQIVEETNRWPVDTVAELLDRITLARHGGLSAEHEAAWAETALRRATELDRGEAVLVPGHEVSARIRQIVGR' A
#
# COMPACT_ATOMS: atom_id res chain seq x y z
N MET A 1 26.60 -6.49 -19.40
CA MET A 1 25.32 -5.88 -19.81
C MET A 1 24.35 -6.07 -18.66
N PRO A 2 23.78 -5.00 -18.07
CA PRO A 2 22.71 -5.17 -17.10
C PRO A 2 21.47 -5.79 -17.78
N MET A 3 20.73 -6.62 -17.06
CA MET A 3 19.43 -7.13 -17.56
C MET A 3 18.45 -5.96 -17.74
N THR A 4 17.61 -6.03 -18.76
CA THR A 4 16.52 -5.07 -18.95
C THR A 4 15.34 -5.40 -18.04
N VAL A 5 14.44 -4.43 -17.83
CA VAL A 5 13.21 -4.65 -17.05
C VAL A 5 12.35 -5.73 -17.71
N GLU A 6 12.28 -5.74 -19.04
CA GLU A 6 11.53 -6.73 -19.82
C GLU A 6 12.05 -8.14 -19.59
N GLN A 7 13.38 -8.32 -19.55
CA GLN A 7 13.99 -9.61 -19.27
C GLN A 7 13.70 -10.09 -17.84
N ILE A 8 13.68 -9.18 -16.87
CA ILE A 8 13.33 -9.51 -15.48
C ILE A 8 11.86 -9.95 -15.40
N VAL A 9 10.95 -9.24 -16.06
CA VAL A 9 9.52 -9.58 -16.10
C VAL A 9 9.28 -10.92 -16.79
N GLU A 10 9.93 -11.18 -17.93
CA GLU A 10 9.78 -12.44 -18.66
C GLU A 10 10.33 -13.65 -17.88
N GLU A 11 11.41 -13.45 -17.12
CA GLU A 11 11.95 -14.47 -16.23
C GLU A 11 11.01 -14.75 -15.05
N THR A 12 10.60 -13.71 -14.31
CA THR A 12 9.80 -13.88 -13.09
C THR A 12 8.38 -14.36 -13.37
N ASN A 13 7.83 -14.10 -14.57
CA ASN A 13 6.53 -14.64 -14.99
C ASN A 13 6.48 -16.17 -15.03
N ARG A 14 7.64 -16.85 -15.12
CA ARG A 14 7.72 -18.32 -15.13
C ARG A 14 7.90 -18.93 -13.75
N TRP A 15 8.06 -18.11 -12.72
CA TRP A 15 8.31 -18.57 -11.35
C TRP A 15 7.00 -18.81 -10.59
N PRO A 16 7.04 -19.58 -9.49
CA PRO A 16 5.92 -19.66 -8.57
C PRO A 16 5.55 -18.28 -8.01
N VAL A 17 4.25 -18.04 -7.80
CA VAL A 17 3.73 -16.76 -7.29
C VAL A 17 4.42 -16.33 -5.99
N ASP A 18 4.61 -17.26 -5.06
CA ASP A 18 5.24 -16.97 -3.77
C ASP A 18 6.70 -16.52 -3.91
N THR A 19 7.43 -17.09 -4.89
CA THR A 19 8.81 -16.69 -5.17
C THR A 19 8.88 -15.29 -5.77
N VAL A 20 7.92 -14.94 -6.63
CA VAL A 20 7.82 -13.57 -7.19
C VAL A 20 7.48 -12.57 -6.07
N ALA A 21 6.56 -12.92 -5.18
CA ALA A 21 6.22 -12.07 -4.02
C ALA A 21 7.45 -11.82 -3.14
N GLU A 22 8.20 -12.86 -2.81
CA GLU A 22 9.44 -12.74 -2.03
C GLU A 22 10.49 -11.86 -2.73
N LEU A 23 10.64 -11.99 -4.06
CA LEU A 23 11.53 -11.12 -4.83
C LEU A 23 11.14 -9.64 -4.70
N LEU A 24 9.84 -9.34 -4.85
CA LEU A 24 9.32 -7.98 -4.74
C LEU A 24 9.52 -7.41 -3.34
N ASP A 25 9.29 -8.21 -2.29
CA ASP A 25 9.53 -7.80 -0.91
C ASP A 25 11.02 -7.43 -0.69
N ARG A 26 11.94 -8.27 -1.17
CA ARG A 26 13.39 -8.02 -1.04
C ARG A 26 13.83 -6.77 -1.81
N ILE A 27 13.32 -6.56 -3.03
CA ILE A 27 13.61 -5.35 -3.82
C ILE A 27 13.08 -4.12 -3.09
N THR A 28 11.83 -4.17 -2.63
CA THR A 28 11.18 -3.07 -1.93
C THR A 28 11.94 -2.71 -0.66
N LEU A 29 12.28 -3.70 0.16
CA LEU A 29 13.05 -3.53 1.38
C LEU A 29 14.42 -2.91 1.10
N ALA A 30 15.14 -3.38 0.08
CA ALA A 30 16.46 -2.86 -0.25
C ALA A 30 16.42 -1.41 -0.78
N ARG A 31 15.34 -1.01 -1.47
CA ARG A 31 15.22 0.30 -2.11
C ARG A 31 14.60 1.36 -1.22
N HIS A 32 13.62 0.97 -0.42
CA HIS A 32 12.81 1.88 0.39
C HIS A 32 13.06 1.73 1.89
N GLY A 33 13.86 0.74 2.28
CA GLY A 33 13.91 0.27 3.66
C GLY A 33 12.66 -0.52 4.02
N GLY A 34 12.64 -1.04 5.24
CA GLY A 34 11.39 -1.51 5.84
C GLY A 34 10.55 -0.32 6.31
N LEU A 35 9.32 -0.57 6.75
CA LEU A 35 8.65 0.38 7.63
C LEU A 35 9.56 0.62 8.84
N SER A 36 9.97 1.87 9.06
CA SER A 36 10.68 2.20 10.29
C SER A 36 9.76 1.91 11.47
N ALA A 37 10.33 1.44 12.58
CA ALA A 37 9.55 1.23 13.81
C ALA A 37 8.80 2.50 14.25
N GLU A 38 9.35 3.67 13.94
CA GLU A 38 8.70 4.96 14.12
C GLU A 38 7.44 5.12 13.25
N HIS A 39 7.53 4.84 11.95
CA HIS A 39 6.36 4.89 11.07
C HIS A 39 5.30 3.86 11.44
N GLU A 40 5.72 2.66 11.83
CA GLU A 40 4.81 1.61 12.31
C GLU A 40 4.08 2.04 13.58
N ALA A 41 4.81 2.60 14.56
CA ALA A 41 4.22 3.13 15.80
C ALA A 41 3.25 4.29 15.52
N ALA A 42 3.62 5.24 14.66
CA ALA A 42 2.76 6.38 14.29
C ALA A 42 1.49 5.92 13.56
N TRP A 43 1.60 4.90 12.70
CA TRP A 43 0.43 4.29 12.05
C TRP A 43 -0.47 3.57 13.05
N ALA A 44 0.11 2.78 13.97
CA ALA A 44 -0.65 2.07 15.00
C ALA A 44 -1.40 3.04 15.93
N GLU A 45 -0.72 4.11 16.38
CA GLU A 45 -1.34 5.17 17.19
C GLU A 45 -2.50 5.83 16.43
N THR A 46 -2.27 6.19 15.17
CA THR A 46 -3.30 6.82 14.34
C THR A 46 -4.50 5.89 14.13
N ALA A 47 -4.26 4.63 13.79
CA ALA A 47 -5.32 3.65 13.57
C ALA A 47 -6.15 3.42 14.84
N LEU A 48 -5.51 3.24 15.99
CA LEU A 48 -6.18 3.03 17.27
C LEU A 48 -6.99 4.26 17.69
N ARG A 49 -6.42 5.46 17.54
CA ARG A 49 -7.12 6.72 17.82
C ARG A 49 -8.36 6.86 16.93
N ARG A 50 -8.23 6.63 15.63
CA ARG A 50 -9.35 6.72 14.67
C ARG A 50 -10.44 5.69 14.95
N ALA A 51 -10.09 4.46 15.28
CA ALA A 51 -11.05 3.45 15.70
C ALA A 51 -11.83 3.89 16.94
N THR A 52 -11.14 4.42 17.94
CA THR A 52 -11.76 4.92 19.17
C THR A 52 -12.68 6.13 18.91
N GLU A 53 -12.27 7.07 18.06
CA GLU A 53 -13.10 8.21 17.64
C GLU A 53 -14.38 7.75 16.93
N LEU A 54 -14.30 6.70 16.11
CA LEU A 54 -15.45 6.09 15.43
C LEU A 54 -16.40 5.46 16.45
N ASP A 55 -15.88 4.65 17.37
CA ASP A 55 -16.67 3.96 18.40
C ASP A 55 -17.39 4.95 19.33
N ARG A 56 -16.79 6.11 19.59
CA ARG A 56 -17.37 7.18 20.40
C ARG A 56 -18.32 8.10 19.63
N GLY A 57 -18.39 7.99 18.30
CA GLY A 57 -19.16 8.90 17.45
C GLY A 57 -18.56 10.30 17.34
N GLU A 58 -17.28 10.47 17.66
CA GLU A 58 -16.53 11.74 17.58
C GLU A 58 -15.93 11.95 16.17
N ALA A 59 -15.90 10.90 15.36
CA ALA A 59 -15.35 10.95 14.02
C ALA A 59 -16.21 11.78 13.04
N VAL A 60 -15.57 12.73 12.37
CA VAL A 60 -16.17 13.44 11.22
C VAL A 60 -16.10 12.54 9.99
N LEU A 61 -17.24 11.96 9.61
CA LEU A 61 -17.36 11.08 8.46
C LEU A 61 -17.71 11.85 7.19
N VAL A 62 -17.19 11.38 6.05
CA VAL A 62 -17.58 11.87 4.73
C VAL A 62 -18.57 10.87 4.12
N PRO A 63 -19.73 11.32 3.62
CA PRO A 63 -20.68 10.43 2.96
C PRO A 63 -20.05 9.69 1.77
N GLY A 64 -20.29 8.38 1.68
CA GLY A 64 -19.66 7.53 0.66
C GLY A 64 -19.94 7.94 -0.78
N HIS A 65 -21.08 8.58 -1.05
CA HIS A 65 -21.43 9.07 -2.38
C HIS A 65 -20.55 10.28 -2.80
N GLU A 66 -20.17 11.14 -1.86
CA GLU A 66 -19.24 12.26 -2.09
C GLU A 66 -17.83 11.74 -2.40
N VAL A 67 -17.37 10.76 -1.60
CA VAL A 67 -16.09 10.07 -1.85
C VAL A 67 -16.07 9.45 -3.25
N SER A 68 -17.14 8.73 -3.60
CA SER A 68 -17.28 8.07 -4.91
C SER A 68 -17.32 9.07 -6.07
N ALA A 69 -17.98 10.22 -5.89
CA ALA A 69 -18.01 11.28 -6.89
C ALA A 69 -16.60 11.85 -7.13
N ARG A 70 -15.84 12.10 -6.08
CA ARG A 70 -14.44 12.56 -6.18
C ARG A 70 -13.54 11.53 -6.85
N ILE A 71 -13.68 10.24 -6.51
CA ILE A 71 -12.93 9.17 -7.18
C ILE A 71 -13.21 9.17 -8.67
N ARG A 72 -14.48 9.24 -9.10
CA ARG A 72 -14.83 9.30 -10.52
C ARG A 72 -14.21 10.49 -11.25
N GLN A 73 -14.09 11.66 -10.62
CA GLN A 73 -13.39 12.80 -11.24
C GLN A 73 -11.90 12.53 -11.49
N ILE A 74 -11.26 11.72 -10.64
CA ILE A 74 -9.82 11.43 -10.72
C ILE A 74 -9.53 10.26 -11.67
N VAL A 75 -10.27 9.16 -11.53
CA VAL A 75 -9.98 7.89 -12.24
C VAL A 75 -11.05 7.47 -13.24
N GLY A 76 -12.23 8.08 -13.20
CA GLY A 76 -13.34 7.77 -14.11
C GLY A 76 -13.18 8.52 -15.42
N ARG A 77 -12.42 7.93 -16.35
CA ARG A 77 -12.49 8.26 -17.77
C ARG A 77 -13.83 7.82 -18.36
#